data_AF-A0A3N5URZ8-F1
#
_entry.id   AF-A0A3N5URZ8-F1
#
_cell.length_a   1.000
_cell.length_b   1.000
_cell.length_c   1.000
_cell.angle_alpha   90.00
_cell.angle_beta   90.00
_cell.angle_gamma   90.00
#
_symmetry.space_group_name_H-M   'P 1'
#
loop_
_entity.id
_entity.type
_entity.pdbx_description
1 polymer ?
#
loop_
_entity_poly.entity_id
_entity_poly.type
_entity_poly.pdbx_seq_one_letter_code
_entity_poly.pdbx_strand_id
1 'polypeptide(L)'
;MKTPSPTSYPAVNEILHLLLTHVQEILGNQLIGMYLHGSLANGGFDEHSDIDVTVVTSEEISTAAFSALKHMHDQITKIDSPWAIQLEVSYIPQRALRRFDRANKLHPHMDRGSDEALYMMAHENDWIIQRHILRERGIPVIGPDPKTLIDPVSPDDLRQAIVDVLPLWLDPILNNPSEINRRGYQSFFVLSLCRMLYTLKHGEIISKHAAAEWAKENLDARWQSLIERALPGRQHPNLDAQPEDIHATLDMMRYVLGQVKPTRYPDVNEILNLLLSNAKEILGDQFIGMYLYGSLSGGDFSPESSDIDFLVITTNTLSDKTISELEAMHKQIWASGMKWASKLEGSYVPKELIRRHDPDGTPCPTVNEGAFFVDKRGSDWIIQRHIVREHGVVLAGPDPKTLIDPVTADDIRGAVLGILREWWFPMLADPSWLRDHGSEYHAFAVITMCRVLHTLEHGTILSKPKAIQWAREKLGNPWRQLIDKAVAAAQHENKDDFLEEALDFIRFTREQTKKFEMTTCEK
;
A
#
# COMPACT_ATOMS: atom_id res chain seq x y z
N MET A 1 33.01 -31.42 -20.70
CA MET A 1 32.13 -30.26 -21.00
C MET A 1 32.88 -29.00 -20.61
N LYS A 2 32.73 -27.89 -21.35
CA LYS A 2 33.31 -26.61 -20.91
C LYS A 2 32.70 -26.24 -19.57
N THR A 3 33.53 -25.92 -18.58
CA THR A 3 33.09 -25.43 -17.28
C THR A 3 32.27 -24.15 -17.53
N PRO A 4 31.00 -24.06 -17.08
CA PRO A 4 30.17 -22.89 -17.33
C PRO A 4 30.80 -21.64 -16.70
N SER A 5 31.07 -20.58 -17.46
CA SER A 5 31.54 -19.30 -16.90
C SER A 5 30.37 -18.31 -16.82
N PRO A 6 29.50 -18.40 -15.80
CA PRO A 6 28.27 -17.61 -15.73
C PRO A 6 28.54 -16.12 -15.52
N THR A 7 29.72 -15.76 -15.03
CA THR A 7 30.10 -14.36 -14.76
C THR A 7 31.38 -13.97 -15.52
N SER A 8 31.62 -12.66 -15.63
CA SER A 8 32.88 -12.12 -16.13
C SER A 8 34.03 -12.16 -15.12
N TYR A 9 33.80 -12.69 -13.90
CA TYR A 9 34.77 -12.69 -12.80
C TYR A 9 35.35 -14.11 -12.61
N PRO A 10 36.58 -14.39 -13.06
CA PRO A 10 37.13 -15.74 -13.04
C PRO A 10 37.18 -16.37 -11.64
N ALA A 11 37.61 -15.61 -10.63
CA ALA A 11 37.70 -16.09 -9.24
C ALA A 11 36.32 -16.42 -8.63
N VAL A 12 35.27 -15.70 -9.03
CA VAL A 12 33.89 -16.02 -8.63
C VAL A 12 33.45 -17.33 -9.30
N ASN A 13 33.73 -17.49 -10.59
CA ASN A 13 33.41 -18.73 -11.32
C ASN A 13 34.11 -19.96 -10.71
N GLU A 14 35.35 -19.82 -10.20
CA GLU A 14 36.06 -20.91 -9.50
C GLU A 14 35.30 -21.39 -8.25
N ILE A 15 34.83 -20.46 -7.41
CA ILE A 15 34.03 -20.80 -6.22
C ILE A 15 32.68 -21.40 -6.62
N LEU A 16 32.01 -20.84 -7.64
CA LEU A 16 30.74 -21.36 -8.15
C LEU A 16 30.89 -22.78 -8.72
N HIS A 17 32.01 -23.07 -9.38
CA HIS A 17 32.30 -24.42 -9.88
C HIS A 17 32.48 -25.42 -8.76
N LEU A 18 33.20 -25.03 -7.71
CA LEU A 18 33.40 -25.88 -6.55
C LEU A 18 32.06 -26.16 -5.85
N LEU A 19 31.27 -25.11 -5.60
CA LEU A 19 29.94 -25.22 -5.02
C LEU A 19 29.05 -26.15 -5.87
N LEU A 20 28.99 -25.93 -7.18
CA LEU A 20 28.18 -26.75 -8.09
C LEU A 20 28.59 -28.22 -8.03
N THR A 21 29.89 -28.51 -8.05
CA THR A 21 30.42 -29.89 -8.06
C THR A 21 29.95 -30.63 -6.82
N HIS A 22 30.11 -30.04 -5.64
CA HIS A 22 29.68 -30.69 -4.40
C HIS A 22 28.15 -30.75 -4.24
N VAL A 23 27.42 -29.72 -4.68
CA VAL A 23 25.96 -29.75 -4.67
C VAL A 23 25.44 -30.87 -5.58
N GLN A 24 26.06 -31.10 -6.74
CA GLN A 24 25.73 -32.22 -7.62
C GLN A 24 26.03 -33.58 -6.99
N GLU A 25 27.16 -33.73 -6.29
CA GLU A 25 27.52 -34.96 -5.57
C GLU A 25 26.52 -35.28 -4.44
N ILE A 26 26.07 -34.25 -3.71
CA ILE A 26 25.19 -34.41 -2.54
C ILE A 26 23.73 -34.62 -2.95
N LEU A 27 23.24 -33.86 -3.93
CA LEU A 27 21.81 -33.86 -4.30
C LEU A 27 21.50 -34.79 -5.48
N GLY A 28 22.47 -35.10 -6.33
CA GLY A 28 22.27 -35.94 -7.51
C GLY A 28 21.06 -35.51 -8.34
N ASN A 29 20.10 -36.44 -8.51
CA ASN A 29 18.88 -36.20 -9.30
C ASN A 29 17.88 -35.24 -8.64
N GLN A 30 18.05 -34.90 -7.35
CA GLN A 30 17.21 -33.92 -6.67
C GLN A 30 17.50 -32.48 -7.15
N LEU A 31 18.69 -32.22 -7.71
CA LEU A 31 19.08 -30.91 -8.20
C LEU A 31 18.38 -30.59 -9.53
N ILE A 32 17.53 -29.56 -9.52
CA ILE A 32 16.86 -29.03 -10.73
C ILE A 32 17.70 -27.94 -11.39
N GLY A 33 18.30 -27.06 -10.60
CA GLY A 33 19.12 -25.98 -11.13
C GLY A 33 19.84 -25.20 -10.05
N MET A 34 20.82 -24.40 -10.48
CA MET A 34 21.58 -23.49 -9.63
C MET A 34 21.70 -22.16 -10.37
N TYR A 35 21.30 -21.08 -9.71
CA TYR A 35 21.12 -19.78 -10.33
C TYR A 35 21.77 -18.69 -9.50
N LEU A 36 22.34 -17.70 -10.16
CA LEU A 36 22.82 -16.48 -9.53
C LEU A 36 21.74 -15.40 -9.58
N HIS A 37 21.61 -14.61 -8.53
CA HIS A 37 20.77 -13.41 -8.53
C HIS A 37 21.51 -12.21 -7.93
N GLY A 38 20.76 -11.30 -7.31
CA GLY A 38 21.31 -10.13 -6.62
C GLY A 38 22.18 -9.25 -7.52
N SER A 39 23.33 -8.81 -7.03
CA SER A 39 24.15 -7.80 -7.72
C SER A 39 24.80 -8.30 -9.02
N LEU A 40 25.06 -9.62 -9.13
CA LEU A 40 25.56 -10.25 -10.37
C LEU A 40 24.51 -10.22 -11.49
N ALA A 41 23.24 -10.46 -11.15
CA ALA A 41 22.12 -10.45 -12.09
C ALA A 41 21.59 -9.04 -12.39
N ASN A 42 21.56 -8.17 -11.38
CA ASN A 42 20.91 -6.87 -11.45
C ASN A 42 21.87 -5.72 -11.87
N GLY A 43 23.15 -6.04 -12.03
CA GLY A 43 24.22 -5.07 -12.25
C GLY A 43 24.68 -4.40 -10.95
N GLY A 44 25.96 -4.01 -10.93
CA GLY A 44 26.59 -3.35 -9.78
C GLY A 44 27.28 -4.29 -8.79
N PHE A 45 27.67 -5.50 -9.23
CA PHE A 45 28.59 -6.36 -8.49
C PHE A 45 29.98 -5.70 -8.39
N ASP A 46 30.53 -5.70 -7.18
CA ASP A 46 31.84 -5.16 -6.83
C ASP A 46 32.54 -6.08 -5.82
N GLU A 47 33.77 -5.73 -5.41
CA GLU A 47 34.57 -6.50 -4.44
C GLU A 47 33.98 -6.59 -3.02
N HIS A 48 32.91 -5.87 -2.75
CA HIS A 48 32.19 -5.86 -1.47
C HIS A 48 30.77 -6.44 -1.61
N SER A 49 30.49 -7.09 -2.72
CA SER A 49 29.21 -7.73 -3.00
C SER A 49 29.24 -9.21 -2.63
N ASP A 50 28.10 -9.68 -2.14
CA ASP A 50 27.75 -11.08 -2.01
C ASP A 50 27.62 -11.76 -3.39
N ILE A 51 27.73 -13.09 -3.34
CA ILE A 51 27.41 -13.99 -4.43
C ILE A 51 26.10 -14.68 -4.04
N ASP A 52 24.97 -14.11 -4.44
CA ASP A 52 23.66 -14.68 -4.16
C ASP A 52 23.36 -15.90 -5.05
N VAL A 53 23.16 -17.07 -4.44
CA VAL A 53 22.90 -18.33 -5.11
C VAL A 53 21.57 -18.94 -4.65
N THR A 54 20.69 -19.23 -5.61
CA THR A 54 19.51 -20.08 -5.36
C THR A 54 19.73 -21.45 -5.99
N VAL A 55 19.69 -22.49 -5.17
CA VAL A 55 19.70 -23.90 -5.57
C VAL A 55 18.26 -24.42 -5.54
N VAL A 56 17.79 -24.95 -6.66
CA VAL A 56 16.42 -25.43 -6.81
C VAL A 56 16.41 -26.95 -6.75
N THR A 57 15.55 -27.50 -5.90
CA THR A 57 15.41 -28.95 -5.72
C THR A 57 14.05 -29.46 -6.15
N SER A 58 13.94 -30.74 -6.51
CA SER A 58 12.65 -31.38 -6.83
C SER A 58 11.73 -31.52 -5.63
N GLU A 59 12.30 -31.64 -4.44
CA GLU A 59 11.60 -31.86 -3.17
C GLU A 59 12.39 -31.28 -1.99
N GLU A 60 11.84 -31.38 -0.78
CA GLU A 60 12.48 -30.92 0.46
C GLU A 60 13.85 -31.59 0.69
N ILE A 61 14.78 -30.82 1.25
CA ILE A 61 16.09 -31.34 1.65
C ILE A 61 15.92 -32.28 2.85
N SER A 62 16.37 -33.52 2.73
CA SER A 62 16.39 -34.47 3.85
C SER A 62 17.40 -34.05 4.93
N THR A 63 17.23 -34.53 6.16
CA THR A 63 18.18 -34.24 7.26
C THR A 63 19.61 -34.66 6.92
N ALA A 64 19.78 -35.80 6.22
CA ALA A 64 21.10 -36.27 5.80
C ALA A 64 21.73 -35.35 4.75
N ALA A 65 20.95 -34.93 3.75
CA ALA A 65 21.41 -33.98 2.74
C ALA A 65 21.71 -32.61 3.37
N PHE A 66 20.89 -32.13 4.31
CA PHE A 66 21.15 -30.90 5.06
C PHE A 66 22.50 -30.95 5.79
N SER A 67 22.78 -32.03 6.53
CA SER A 67 24.06 -32.20 7.22
C SER A 67 25.24 -32.24 6.26
N ALA A 68 25.09 -32.90 5.10
CA ALA A 68 26.13 -32.94 4.07
C ALA A 68 26.38 -31.56 3.44
N LEU A 69 25.31 -30.83 3.09
CA LEU A 69 25.40 -29.45 2.56
C LEU A 69 26.03 -28.51 3.59
N LYS A 70 25.64 -28.62 4.86
CA LYS A 70 26.27 -27.84 5.93
C LYS A 70 27.76 -28.12 6.02
N HIS A 71 28.16 -29.40 6.03
CA HIS A 71 29.57 -29.77 6.10
C HIS A 71 30.35 -29.25 4.88
N MET A 72 29.77 -29.33 3.69
CA MET A 72 30.34 -28.80 2.45
C MET A 72 30.58 -27.30 2.54
N HIS A 73 29.59 -26.52 2.99
CA HIS A 73 29.73 -25.09 3.19
C HIS A 73 30.81 -24.75 4.23
N ASP A 74 30.86 -25.49 5.35
CA ASP A 74 31.91 -25.36 6.38
C ASP A 74 33.33 -25.68 5.83
N GLN A 75 33.46 -26.37 4.69
CA GLN A 75 34.75 -26.55 4.00
C GLN A 75 35.03 -25.43 3.01
N ILE A 76 34.02 -24.97 2.27
CA ILE A 76 34.19 -23.87 1.30
C ILE A 76 34.69 -22.60 2.02
N THR A 77 34.13 -22.25 3.18
CA THR A 77 34.55 -21.05 3.94
C THR A 77 36.01 -21.05 4.40
N LYS A 78 36.67 -22.22 4.40
CA LYS A 78 38.09 -22.38 4.77
C LYS A 78 39.04 -22.27 3.59
N ILE A 79 38.52 -22.09 2.38
CA ILE A 79 39.34 -21.93 1.18
C ILE A 79 39.99 -20.55 1.21
N ASP A 80 41.27 -20.51 0.82
CA ASP A 80 42.02 -19.27 0.68
C ASP A 80 41.58 -18.49 -0.57
N SER A 81 40.35 -17.96 -0.51
CA SER A 81 39.75 -17.11 -1.51
C SER A 81 38.83 -16.10 -0.83
N PRO A 82 38.94 -14.79 -1.13
CA PRO A 82 38.06 -13.78 -0.53
C PRO A 82 36.59 -14.02 -0.87
N TRP A 83 36.29 -14.73 -1.97
CA TRP A 83 34.93 -15.02 -2.43
C TRP A 83 34.28 -16.21 -1.71
N ALA A 84 35.06 -17.05 -1.03
CA ALA A 84 34.53 -18.20 -0.31
C ALA A 84 33.58 -17.79 0.83
N ILE A 85 33.85 -16.65 1.46
CA ILE A 85 33.04 -16.07 2.54
C ILE A 85 31.98 -15.07 2.04
N GLN A 86 31.86 -14.87 0.73
CA GLN A 86 30.85 -13.99 0.13
C GLN A 86 29.64 -14.76 -0.42
N LEU A 87 29.60 -16.09 -0.26
CA LEU A 87 28.46 -16.90 -0.70
C LEU A 87 27.25 -16.66 0.22
N GLU A 88 26.12 -16.33 -0.39
CA GLU A 88 24.80 -16.37 0.25
C GLU A 88 23.95 -17.39 -0.51
N VAL A 89 23.55 -18.50 0.12
CA VAL A 89 23.01 -19.67 -0.59
C VAL A 89 21.71 -20.16 0.01
N SER A 90 20.66 -20.26 -0.82
CA SER A 90 19.37 -20.83 -0.43
C SER A 90 19.01 -22.07 -1.22
N TYR A 91 18.51 -23.11 -0.55
CA TYR A 91 18.05 -24.35 -1.17
C TYR A 91 16.53 -24.44 -1.12
N ILE A 92 15.86 -24.26 -2.26
CA ILE A 92 14.42 -24.07 -2.33
C ILE A 92 13.79 -25.13 -3.24
N PRO A 93 12.84 -25.94 -2.75
CA PRO A 93 12.08 -26.85 -3.59
C PRO A 93 11.31 -26.10 -4.68
N GLN A 94 11.25 -26.64 -5.89
CA GLN A 94 10.58 -26.01 -7.04
C GLN A 94 9.14 -25.59 -6.71
N ARG A 95 8.40 -26.43 -5.97
CA ARG A 95 7.04 -26.13 -5.52
C ARG A 95 6.96 -24.84 -4.68
N ALA A 96 7.94 -24.62 -3.82
CA ALA A 96 8.04 -23.46 -2.92
C ALA A 96 8.61 -22.23 -3.62
N LEU A 97 9.45 -22.45 -4.65
CA LEU A 97 10.01 -21.38 -5.44
C LEU A 97 8.94 -20.74 -6.35
N ARG A 98 8.01 -21.54 -6.87
CA ARG A 98 7.02 -21.12 -7.87
C ARG A 98 6.21 -19.89 -7.49
N ARG A 99 5.73 -19.85 -6.23
CA ARG A 99 5.06 -18.70 -5.61
C ARG A 99 5.44 -18.65 -4.14
N PHE A 100 5.46 -17.45 -3.58
CA PHE A 100 5.60 -17.29 -2.14
C PHE A 100 4.39 -17.90 -1.40
N ASP A 101 4.66 -18.69 -0.38
CA ASP A 101 3.65 -19.31 0.49
C ASP A 101 4.14 -19.27 1.94
N ARG A 102 3.40 -18.55 2.79
CA ARG A 102 3.72 -18.40 4.22
C ARG A 102 3.69 -19.72 4.98
N ALA A 103 2.90 -20.70 4.55
CA ALA A 103 2.85 -22.03 5.15
C ALA A 103 4.10 -22.88 4.81
N ASN A 104 4.81 -22.52 3.73
CA ASN A 104 5.96 -23.25 3.23
C ASN A 104 7.19 -22.34 3.13
N LYS A 105 7.52 -21.66 4.22
CA LYS A 105 8.55 -20.60 4.25
C LYS A 105 9.92 -21.02 4.80
N LEU A 106 10.05 -22.21 5.38
CA LEU A 106 11.30 -22.65 6.01
C LEU A 106 12.17 -23.40 5.01
N HIS A 107 13.33 -22.84 4.69
CA HIS A 107 14.27 -23.44 3.75
C HIS A 107 15.73 -23.36 4.24
N PRO A 108 16.61 -24.30 3.85
CA PRO A 108 18.02 -24.21 4.15
C PRO A 108 18.64 -22.96 3.51
N HIS A 109 19.29 -22.15 4.32
CA HIS A 109 19.91 -20.88 3.96
C HIS A 109 21.26 -20.73 4.65
N MET A 110 22.18 -20.04 4.00
CA MET A 110 23.45 -19.60 4.57
C MET A 110 23.70 -18.17 4.13
N ASP A 111 23.86 -17.27 5.10
CA ASP A 111 24.27 -15.89 4.87
C ASP A 111 25.77 -15.79 4.54
N ARG A 112 26.20 -14.66 3.97
CA ARG A 112 27.62 -14.40 3.74
C ARG A 112 28.38 -14.18 5.06
N GLY A 113 29.56 -14.79 5.21
CA GLY A 113 30.46 -14.52 6.33
C GLY A 113 31.44 -15.65 6.62
N SER A 114 32.44 -15.36 7.47
CA SER A 114 33.45 -16.35 7.90
C SER A 114 32.92 -17.38 8.90
N ASP A 115 31.94 -16.96 9.72
CA ASP A 115 31.40 -17.75 10.83
C ASP A 115 29.95 -18.20 10.57
N GLU A 116 29.45 -17.96 9.36
CA GLU A 116 28.11 -18.36 8.95
C GLU A 116 28.06 -19.85 8.61
N ALA A 117 26.91 -20.45 8.88
CA ALA A 117 26.66 -21.87 8.66
C ALA A 117 25.27 -22.07 8.08
N LEU A 118 25.06 -23.19 7.37
CA LEU A 118 23.72 -23.52 6.86
C LEU A 118 22.73 -23.73 8.03
N TYR A 119 21.63 -23.00 8.01
CA TYR A 119 20.51 -23.08 8.96
C TYR A 119 19.16 -23.07 8.24
N MET A 120 18.06 -23.26 8.98
CA MET A 120 16.71 -23.14 8.41
C MET A 120 16.23 -21.69 8.58
N MET A 121 16.10 -20.95 7.48
CA MET A 121 15.60 -19.58 7.48
C MET A 121 14.12 -19.54 7.12
N ALA A 122 13.35 -18.70 7.81
CA ALA A 122 12.01 -18.34 7.38
C ALA A 122 12.11 -17.25 6.30
N HIS A 123 11.77 -17.61 5.08
CA HIS A 123 11.65 -16.66 3.97
C HIS A 123 10.37 -15.85 4.17
N GLU A 124 10.47 -14.56 4.51
CA GLU A 124 9.31 -13.69 4.68
C GLU A 124 8.92 -13.00 3.36
N ASN A 125 8.03 -12.01 3.39
CA ASN A 125 7.46 -11.38 2.19
C ASN A 125 8.52 -10.70 1.30
N ASP A 126 9.69 -10.37 1.83
CA ASP A 126 10.84 -9.86 1.06
C ASP A 126 11.31 -10.86 0.00
N TRP A 127 11.06 -12.16 0.19
CA TRP A 127 11.37 -13.17 -0.81
C TRP A 127 10.47 -13.15 -2.05
N ILE A 128 9.41 -12.33 -2.08
CA ILE A 128 8.68 -11.99 -3.31
C ILE A 128 9.61 -11.19 -4.24
N ILE A 129 10.39 -10.26 -3.69
CA ILE A 129 11.36 -9.43 -4.41
C ILE A 129 12.47 -10.32 -4.97
N GLN A 130 13.03 -11.23 -4.16
CA GLN A 130 14.09 -12.14 -4.60
C GLN A 130 13.61 -13.07 -5.73
N ARG A 131 12.40 -13.63 -5.63
CA ARG A 131 11.79 -14.43 -6.71
C ARG A 131 11.61 -13.64 -7.99
N HIS A 132 11.15 -12.39 -7.91
CA HIS A 132 11.02 -11.53 -9.08
C HIS A 132 12.38 -11.27 -9.75
N ILE A 133 13.42 -10.92 -8.97
CA ILE A 133 14.76 -10.69 -9.51
C ILE A 133 15.29 -11.97 -10.18
N LEU A 134 15.18 -13.11 -9.50
CA LEU A 134 15.61 -14.40 -10.03
C LEU A 134 14.87 -14.76 -11.33
N ARG A 135 13.56 -14.50 -11.40
CA ARG A 135 12.74 -14.73 -12.59
C ARG A 135 13.16 -13.85 -13.77
N GLU A 136 13.34 -12.55 -13.54
CA GLU A 136 13.55 -11.60 -14.64
C GLU A 136 15.01 -11.50 -15.08
N ARG A 137 15.95 -11.69 -14.14
CA ARG A 137 17.37 -11.39 -14.35
C ARG A 137 18.31 -12.51 -13.90
N GLY A 138 17.79 -13.58 -13.31
CA GLY A 138 18.61 -14.69 -12.79
C GLY A 138 19.54 -15.27 -13.86
N ILE A 139 20.78 -15.55 -13.49
CA ILE A 139 21.79 -16.12 -14.38
C ILE A 139 21.85 -17.63 -14.11
N PRO A 140 21.43 -18.49 -15.06
CA PRO A 140 21.54 -19.93 -14.89
C PRO A 140 23.02 -20.35 -14.88
N VAL A 141 23.46 -20.98 -13.79
CA VAL A 141 24.70 -21.76 -13.81
C VAL A 141 24.42 -23.12 -14.45
N ILE A 142 23.33 -23.76 -14.01
CA ILE A 142 22.70 -24.93 -14.64
C ILE A 142 21.18 -24.90 -14.41
N GLY A 143 20.42 -25.65 -15.19
CA GLY A 143 18.96 -25.82 -15.04
C GLY A 143 18.15 -25.10 -16.12
N PRO A 144 16.81 -25.22 -16.08
CA PRO A 144 15.91 -24.53 -17.02
C PRO A 144 15.89 -23.00 -16.82
N ASP A 145 15.27 -22.28 -17.74
CA ASP A 145 15.04 -20.83 -17.59
C ASP A 145 14.22 -20.55 -16.31
N PRO A 146 14.65 -19.66 -15.40
CA PRO A 146 13.90 -19.27 -14.19
C PRO A 146 12.44 -18.87 -14.46
N LYS A 147 12.12 -18.33 -15.64
CA LYS A 147 10.74 -17.98 -16.04
C LYS A 147 9.81 -19.18 -16.17
N THR A 148 10.36 -20.39 -16.28
CA THR A 148 9.60 -21.65 -16.28
C THR A 148 9.39 -22.21 -14.87
N LEU A 149 10.14 -21.71 -13.89
CA LEU A 149 10.09 -22.16 -12.50
C LEU A 149 9.28 -21.23 -11.61
N ILE A 150 9.24 -19.93 -11.93
CA ILE A 150 8.63 -18.87 -11.11
C ILE A 150 7.48 -18.22 -11.88
N ASP A 151 6.30 -18.22 -11.26
CA ASP A 151 5.14 -17.54 -11.82
C ASP A 151 5.39 -16.00 -11.84
N PRO A 152 4.80 -15.25 -12.80
CA PRO A 152 4.94 -13.79 -12.83
C PRO A 152 4.51 -13.15 -11.50
N VAL A 153 5.28 -12.17 -11.04
CA VAL A 153 4.98 -11.34 -9.86
C VAL A 153 4.42 -10.01 -10.34
N SER A 154 3.27 -9.59 -9.81
CA SER A 154 2.66 -8.34 -10.26
C SER A 154 3.37 -7.10 -9.66
N PRO A 155 3.26 -5.92 -10.31
CA PRO A 155 3.74 -4.66 -9.73
C PRO A 155 3.17 -4.38 -8.33
N ASP A 156 1.92 -4.78 -8.07
CA ASP A 156 1.26 -4.58 -6.77
C ASP A 156 1.81 -5.52 -5.70
N ASP A 157 2.12 -6.78 -6.05
CA ASP A 157 2.81 -7.70 -5.14
C ASP A 157 4.19 -7.17 -4.75
N LEU A 158 4.90 -6.54 -5.69
CA LEU A 158 6.20 -5.90 -5.40
C LEU A 158 6.05 -4.72 -4.45
N ARG A 159 5.06 -3.85 -4.66
CA ARG A 159 4.78 -2.74 -3.74
C ARG A 159 4.43 -3.27 -2.35
N GLN A 160 3.54 -4.24 -2.28
CA GLN A 160 3.11 -4.84 -1.01
C GLN A 160 4.28 -5.49 -0.26
N ALA A 161 5.16 -6.22 -0.96
CA ALA A 161 6.35 -6.80 -0.36
C ALA A 161 7.26 -5.73 0.28
N ILE A 162 7.39 -4.55 -0.34
CA ILE A 162 8.14 -3.42 0.24
C ILE A 162 7.44 -2.87 1.48
N VAL A 163 6.11 -2.68 1.42
CA VAL A 163 5.31 -2.24 2.58
C VAL A 163 5.51 -3.18 3.77
N ASP A 164 5.51 -4.48 3.52
CA ASP A 164 5.60 -5.50 4.57
C ASP A 164 7.01 -5.60 5.18
N VAL A 165 8.08 -5.46 4.38
CA VAL A 165 9.46 -5.57 4.86
C VAL A 165 9.96 -4.31 5.56
N LEU A 166 9.43 -3.14 5.20
CA LEU A 166 9.94 -1.86 5.70
C LEU A 166 9.95 -1.76 7.23
N PRO A 167 8.86 -2.04 7.97
CA PRO A 167 8.88 -1.98 9.43
C PRO A 167 9.87 -2.99 10.03
N LEU A 168 9.90 -4.22 9.52
CA LEU A 168 10.78 -5.29 9.99
C LEU A 168 12.26 -4.89 9.89
N TRP A 169 12.61 -4.16 8.84
CA TRP A 169 13.99 -3.78 8.56
C TRP A 169 14.40 -2.44 9.19
N LEU A 170 13.47 -1.48 9.28
CA LEU A 170 13.77 -0.12 9.73
C LEU A 170 13.58 0.08 11.24
N ASP A 171 12.60 -0.57 11.86
CA ASP A 171 12.33 -0.38 13.29
C ASP A 171 13.51 -0.78 14.19
N PRO A 172 14.24 -1.89 13.93
CA PRO A 172 15.44 -2.23 14.73
C PRO A 172 16.50 -1.12 14.70
N ILE A 173 16.71 -0.50 13.54
CA ILE A 173 17.71 0.56 13.36
C ILE A 173 17.25 1.89 13.94
N LEU A 174 15.96 2.22 13.79
CA LEU A 174 15.38 3.41 14.40
C LEU A 174 15.44 3.37 15.93
N ASN A 175 15.30 2.17 16.51
CA ASN A 175 15.40 1.94 17.95
C ASN A 175 16.86 1.84 18.43
N ASN A 176 17.77 1.36 17.59
CA ASN A 176 19.21 1.33 17.88
C ASN A 176 20.05 1.87 16.70
N PRO A 177 20.21 3.20 16.57
CA PRO A 177 20.96 3.79 15.46
C PRO A 177 22.44 3.39 15.38
N SER A 178 23.00 2.82 16.46
CA SER A 178 24.40 2.40 16.49
C SER A 178 24.73 1.27 15.51
N GLU A 179 23.71 0.52 15.06
CA GLU A 179 23.84 -0.54 14.05
C GLU A 179 24.40 -0.01 12.72
N ILE A 180 24.11 1.25 12.36
CA ILE A 180 24.59 1.87 11.13
C ILE A 180 25.81 2.78 11.33
N ASN A 181 26.59 2.56 12.40
CA ASN A 181 27.82 3.34 12.63
C ASN A 181 28.91 3.07 11.58
N ARG A 182 28.87 1.93 10.89
CA ARG A 182 29.83 1.61 9.84
C ARG A 182 29.37 2.17 8.50
N ARG A 183 30.30 2.83 7.80
CA ARG A 183 30.04 3.52 6.54
C ARG A 183 29.44 2.60 5.47
N GLY A 184 29.93 1.36 5.38
CA GLY A 184 29.43 0.40 4.40
C GLY A 184 27.95 0.08 4.61
N TYR A 185 27.56 -0.21 5.86
CA TYR A 185 26.19 -0.59 6.18
C TYR A 185 25.22 0.60 6.15
N GLN A 186 25.65 1.78 6.62
CA GLN A 186 24.89 3.02 6.45
C GLN A 186 24.63 3.34 4.97
N SER A 187 25.65 3.23 4.13
CA SER A 187 25.53 3.46 2.68
C SER A 187 24.59 2.44 2.03
N PHE A 188 24.68 1.18 2.45
CA PHE A 188 23.76 0.13 2.03
C PHE A 188 22.30 0.47 2.37
N PHE A 189 22.02 0.99 3.56
CA PHE A 189 20.68 1.47 3.92
C PHE A 189 20.18 2.57 2.99
N VAL A 190 20.95 3.63 2.78
CA VAL A 190 20.56 4.73 1.89
C VAL A 190 20.22 4.23 0.48
N LEU A 191 21.08 3.39 -0.09
CA LEU A 191 20.89 2.89 -1.45
C LEU A 191 19.70 1.91 -1.55
N SER A 192 19.49 1.09 -0.52
CA SER A 192 18.33 0.20 -0.44
C SER A 192 17.03 1.00 -0.28
N LEU A 193 17.02 2.06 0.53
CA LEU A 193 15.87 2.98 0.67
C LEU A 193 15.54 3.67 -0.65
N CYS A 194 16.53 4.11 -1.43
CA CYS A 194 16.32 4.63 -2.78
C CYS A 194 15.61 3.61 -3.67
N ARG A 195 16.07 2.35 -3.65
CA ARG A 195 15.47 1.26 -4.42
C ARG A 195 14.05 0.95 -3.96
N MET A 196 13.80 0.92 -2.66
CA MET A 196 12.46 0.72 -2.09
C MET A 196 11.49 1.83 -2.53
N LEU A 197 11.91 3.10 -2.50
CA LEU A 197 11.12 4.22 -3.00
C LEU A 197 10.80 4.09 -4.50
N TYR A 198 11.78 3.69 -5.31
CA TYR A 198 11.56 3.43 -6.73
C TYR A 198 10.53 2.31 -6.92
N THR A 199 10.68 1.18 -6.22
CA THR A 199 9.74 0.06 -6.30
C THR A 199 8.35 0.45 -5.86
N LEU A 200 8.19 1.21 -4.78
CA LEU A 200 6.89 1.72 -4.34
C LEU A 200 6.21 2.56 -5.42
N LYS A 201 6.96 3.43 -6.08
CA LYS A 201 6.42 4.34 -7.11
C LYS A 201 6.07 3.60 -8.40
N HIS A 202 6.99 2.80 -8.92
CA HIS A 202 6.89 2.24 -10.28
C HIS A 202 6.41 0.79 -10.31
N GLY A 203 6.45 0.08 -9.18
CA GLY A 203 6.15 -1.35 -9.13
C GLY A 203 7.18 -2.19 -9.90
N GLU A 204 8.42 -1.72 -9.95
CA GLU A 204 9.55 -2.37 -10.64
C GLU A 204 10.80 -2.37 -9.75
N ILE A 205 11.72 -3.29 -10.02
CA ILE A 205 13.00 -3.39 -9.31
C ILE A 205 14.14 -3.02 -10.26
N ILE A 206 14.98 -2.08 -9.83
CA ILE A 206 16.21 -1.67 -10.54
C ILE A 206 17.43 -1.83 -9.64
N SER A 207 18.63 -1.56 -10.16
CA SER A 207 19.86 -1.62 -9.36
C SER A 207 19.87 -0.50 -8.30
N LYS A 208 20.63 -0.71 -7.22
CA LYS A 208 20.83 0.30 -6.15
C LYS A 208 21.37 1.62 -6.73
N HIS A 209 22.28 1.54 -7.69
CA HIS A 209 22.85 2.71 -8.36
C HIS A 209 21.81 3.44 -9.21
N ALA A 210 21.04 2.73 -10.04
CA ALA A 210 20.01 3.36 -10.87
C ALA A 210 18.92 4.01 -10.00
N ALA A 211 18.57 3.37 -8.87
CA ALA A 211 17.62 3.95 -7.91
C ALA A 211 18.17 5.19 -7.20
N ALA A 212 19.47 5.22 -6.89
CA ALA A 212 20.12 6.38 -6.30
C ALA A 212 20.13 7.59 -7.25
N GLU A 213 20.45 7.38 -8.53
CA GLU A 213 20.39 8.44 -9.54
C GLU A 213 18.94 8.94 -9.75
N TRP A 214 17.98 8.02 -9.86
CA TRP A 214 16.56 8.40 -9.90
C TRP A 214 16.15 9.23 -8.67
N ALA A 215 16.57 8.81 -7.47
CA ALA A 215 16.23 9.49 -6.22
C ALA A 215 16.83 10.91 -6.15
N LYS A 216 18.06 11.12 -6.65
CA LYS A 216 18.69 12.44 -6.74
C LYS A 216 17.90 13.40 -7.65
N GLU A 217 17.35 12.89 -8.74
CA GLU A 217 16.57 13.67 -9.71
C GLU A 217 15.13 13.94 -9.26
N ASN A 218 14.53 13.06 -8.44
CA ASN A 218 13.08 13.06 -8.17
C ASN A 218 12.70 13.38 -6.73
N LEU A 219 13.62 13.29 -5.76
CA LEU A 219 13.35 13.60 -4.37
C LEU A 219 13.80 15.03 -4.02
N ASP A 220 13.35 15.52 -2.85
CA ASP A 220 13.76 16.81 -2.32
C ASP A 220 15.30 16.94 -2.25
N ALA A 221 15.81 18.13 -2.58
CA ALA A 221 17.24 18.42 -2.65
C ALA A 221 17.99 18.10 -1.36
N ARG A 222 17.31 18.09 -0.20
CA ARG A 222 17.91 17.71 1.09
C ARG A 222 18.53 16.31 1.10
N TRP A 223 18.09 15.41 0.22
CA TRP A 223 18.59 14.03 0.16
C TRP A 223 19.81 13.87 -0.73
N GLN A 224 20.08 14.82 -1.64
CA GLN A 224 21.10 14.65 -2.68
C GLN A 224 22.48 14.40 -2.09
N SER A 225 22.91 15.21 -1.12
CA SER A 225 24.24 15.05 -0.53
C SER A 225 24.42 13.75 0.25
N LEU A 226 23.35 13.23 0.89
CA LEU A 226 23.38 11.92 1.55
C LEU A 226 23.57 10.80 0.52
N ILE A 227 22.81 10.84 -0.59
CA ILE A 227 22.85 9.81 -1.64
C ILE A 227 24.20 9.84 -2.36
N GLU A 228 24.71 11.02 -2.71
CA GLU A 228 26.03 11.21 -3.34
C GLU A 228 27.17 10.64 -2.49
N ARG A 229 27.07 10.81 -1.16
CA ARG A 229 28.04 10.25 -0.22
C ARG A 229 27.88 8.74 -0.01
N ALA A 230 26.67 8.21 -0.10
CA ALA A 230 26.41 6.77 0.05
C ALA A 230 26.97 5.94 -1.12
N LEU A 231 26.96 6.46 -2.35
CA LEU A 231 27.48 5.77 -3.54
C LEU A 231 28.95 5.29 -3.39
N PRO A 232 29.94 6.16 -3.10
CA PRO A 232 31.31 5.74 -2.86
C PRO A 232 31.51 5.13 -1.46
N GLY A 233 30.59 5.36 -0.52
CA GLY A 233 30.70 4.86 0.86
C GLY A 233 30.83 3.32 0.95
N ARG A 234 30.32 2.59 -0.04
CA ARG A 234 30.50 1.13 -0.13
C ARG A 234 31.96 0.70 -0.34
N GLN A 235 32.80 1.53 -0.97
CA GLN A 235 34.21 1.23 -1.27
C GLN A 235 35.11 1.36 -0.03
N HIS A 236 34.59 1.93 1.05
CA HIS A 236 35.30 2.09 2.31
C HIS A 236 34.44 1.59 3.48
N PRO A 237 34.04 0.30 3.46
CA PRO A 237 32.98 -0.20 4.33
C PRO A 237 33.34 -0.19 5.82
N ASN A 238 34.64 -0.26 6.12
CA ASN A 238 35.19 -0.32 7.47
C ASN A 238 35.40 1.05 8.14
N LEU A 239 35.22 2.16 7.40
CA LEU A 239 35.26 3.50 8.00
C LEU A 239 34.01 3.75 8.84
N ASP A 240 34.11 4.70 9.75
CA ASP A 240 32.95 5.18 10.50
C ASP A 240 32.09 6.11 9.64
N ALA A 241 30.78 5.95 9.73
CA ALA A 241 29.82 6.87 9.15
C ALA A 241 29.90 8.21 9.90
N GLN A 242 29.81 9.32 9.17
CA GLN A 242 29.77 10.63 9.81
C GLN A 242 28.45 10.79 10.57
N PRO A 243 28.43 11.45 11.74
CA PRO A 243 27.20 11.63 12.51
C PRO A 243 26.06 12.26 11.70
N GLU A 244 26.37 13.23 10.85
CA GLU A 244 25.41 13.85 9.93
C GLU A 244 24.78 12.87 8.93
N ASP A 245 25.55 11.90 8.42
CA ASP A 245 25.07 10.86 7.52
C ASP A 245 24.16 9.88 8.25
N ILE A 246 24.48 9.54 9.50
CA ILE A 246 23.63 8.71 10.35
C ILE A 246 22.28 9.41 10.56
N HIS A 247 22.27 10.67 11.00
CA HIS A 247 21.04 11.43 11.22
C HIS A 247 20.20 11.55 9.93
N ALA A 248 20.83 11.90 8.82
CA ALA A 248 20.14 12.02 7.54
C ALA A 248 19.61 10.65 7.05
N THR A 249 20.30 9.55 7.33
CA THR A 249 19.82 8.19 7.04
C THR A 249 18.56 7.87 7.85
N LEU A 250 18.55 8.18 9.16
CA LEU A 250 17.37 7.99 10.01
C LEU A 250 16.19 8.85 9.53
N ASP A 251 16.44 10.07 9.09
CA ASP A 251 15.39 10.92 8.51
C ASP A 251 14.86 10.36 7.19
N MET A 252 15.73 9.80 6.36
CA MET A 252 15.31 9.11 5.13
C MET A 252 14.47 7.88 5.46
N MET A 253 14.85 7.07 6.45
CA MET A 253 14.05 5.93 6.93
C MET A 253 12.64 6.37 7.35
N ARG A 254 12.53 7.43 8.17
CA ARG A 254 11.24 7.99 8.58
C ARG A 254 10.43 8.50 7.38
N TYR A 255 11.10 9.13 6.41
CA TYR A 255 10.46 9.59 5.18
C TYR A 255 9.89 8.43 4.36
N VAL A 256 10.66 7.36 4.14
CA VAL A 256 10.21 6.16 3.41
C VAL A 256 9.07 5.46 4.16
N LEU A 257 9.16 5.31 5.48
CA LEU A 257 8.05 4.80 6.29
C LEU A 257 6.79 5.67 6.16
N GLY A 258 6.95 6.98 6.04
CA GLY A 258 5.85 7.89 5.77
C GLY A 258 5.21 7.71 4.38
N GLN A 259 5.93 7.16 3.40
CA GLN A 259 5.39 6.90 2.05
C GLN A 259 4.49 5.66 1.99
N VAL A 260 4.64 4.73 2.93
CA VAL A 260 3.86 3.47 2.96
C VAL A 260 2.71 3.50 3.95
N LYS A 261 2.62 4.54 4.77
CA LYS A 261 1.47 4.74 5.66
C LYS A 261 0.31 5.30 4.85
N PRO A 262 -0.88 4.68 4.87
CA PRO A 262 -2.04 5.18 4.15
C PRO A 262 -2.43 6.60 4.54
N THR A 263 -2.16 6.97 5.80
CA THR A 263 -2.46 8.28 6.34
C THR A 263 -1.29 8.82 7.17
N ARG A 264 -1.29 10.14 7.42
CA ARG A 264 -0.34 10.77 8.37
C ARG A 264 -0.64 10.49 9.85
N TYR A 265 -1.74 9.80 10.16
CA TYR A 265 -2.26 9.62 11.51
C TYR A 265 -1.96 8.18 12.00
N PRO A 266 -1.03 7.98 12.95
CA PRO A 266 -0.62 6.65 13.37
C PRO A 266 -1.76 5.79 13.93
N ASP A 267 -2.63 6.39 14.74
CA ASP A 267 -3.79 5.75 15.36
C ASP A 267 -4.87 5.36 14.34
N VAL A 268 -5.03 6.13 13.26
CA VAL A 268 -5.87 5.76 12.11
C VAL A 268 -5.24 4.59 11.35
N ASN A 269 -3.93 4.63 11.06
CA ASN A 269 -3.26 3.53 10.36
C ASN A 269 -3.32 2.21 11.14
N GLU A 270 -3.25 2.26 12.47
CA GLU A 270 -3.34 1.07 13.32
C GLU A 270 -4.68 0.35 13.13
N ILE A 271 -5.80 1.09 13.16
CA ILE A 271 -7.11 0.47 12.98
C ILE A 271 -7.37 0.03 11.54
N LEU A 272 -6.84 0.76 10.56
CA LEU A 272 -6.91 0.38 9.16
C LEU A 272 -6.14 -0.92 8.88
N ASN A 273 -4.97 -1.10 9.52
CA ASN A 273 -4.21 -2.34 9.40
C ASN A 273 -4.93 -3.52 10.05
N LEU A 274 -5.57 -3.31 11.21
CA LEU A 274 -6.40 -4.33 11.84
C LEU A 274 -7.57 -4.73 10.94
N LEU A 275 -8.31 -3.75 10.42
CA LEU A 275 -9.43 -3.97 9.51
C LEU A 275 -8.98 -4.68 8.23
N LEU A 276 -7.89 -4.23 7.60
CA LEU A 276 -7.34 -4.81 6.38
C LEU A 276 -6.92 -6.28 6.58
N SER A 277 -6.21 -6.56 7.66
CA SER A 277 -5.72 -7.92 7.95
C SER A 277 -6.87 -8.90 8.15
N ASN A 278 -7.85 -8.52 8.98
CA ASN A 278 -9.01 -9.36 9.24
C ASN A 278 -9.90 -9.51 8.00
N ALA A 279 -10.07 -8.44 7.22
CA ALA A 279 -10.83 -8.50 5.97
C ALA A 279 -10.18 -9.43 4.95
N LYS A 280 -8.85 -9.39 4.79
CA LYS A 280 -8.10 -10.32 3.92
C LYS A 280 -8.25 -11.77 4.38
N GLU A 281 -8.18 -12.02 5.69
CA GLU A 281 -8.34 -13.36 6.26
C GLU A 281 -9.75 -13.94 5.99
N ILE A 282 -10.80 -13.14 6.21
CA ILE A 282 -12.19 -13.59 6.01
C ILE A 282 -12.53 -13.75 4.52
N LEU A 283 -12.06 -12.83 3.68
CA LEU A 283 -12.44 -12.80 2.27
C LEU A 283 -11.57 -13.72 1.40
N GLY A 284 -10.32 -13.99 1.79
CA GLY A 284 -9.38 -14.82 1.02
C GLY A 284 -9.30 -14.37 -0.44
N ASP A 285 -9.51 -15.33 -1.36
CA ASP A 285 -9.50 -15.09 -2.81
C ASP A 285 -10.63 -14.15 -3.30
N GLN A 286 -11.61 -13.83 -2.47
CA GLN A 286 -12.65 -12.86 -2.81
C GLN A 286 -12.21 -11.40 -2.58
N PHE A 287 -11.09 -11.16 -1.88
CA PHE A 287 -10.57 -9.81 -1.66
C PHE A 287 -9.88 -9.28 -2.93
N ILE A 288 -10.36 -8.15 -3.47
CA ILE A 288 -9.68 -7.45 -4.58
C ILE A 288 -8.84 -6.29 -4.06
N GLY A 289 -9.40 -5.46 -3.17
CA GLY A 289 -8.72 -4.29 -2.67
C GLY A 289 -9.47 -3.57 -1.56
N MET A 290 -8.74 -2.74 -0.81
CA MET A 290 -9.26 -1.86 0.21
C MET A 290 -8.73 -0.45 -0.03
N TYR A 291 -9.61 0.53 0.08
CA TYR A 291 -9.35 1.92 -0.28
C TYR A 291 -9.92 2.86 0.76
N LEU A 292 -9.30 4.02 0.98
CA LEU A 292 -9.92 5.13 1.72
C LEU A 292 -10.44 6.16 0.75
N TYR A 293 -11.52 6.81 1.15
CA TYR A 293 -12.04 7.97 0.45
C TYR A 293 -12.38 9.09 1.45
N GLY A 294 -13.27 10.00 1.06
CA GLY A 294 -13.74 11.08 1.92
C GLY A 294 -12.63 11.98 2.44
N SER A 295 -12.70 12.36 3.72
CA SER A 295 -11.84 13.41 4.29
C SER A 295 -10.34 13.04 4.32
N LEU A 296 -10.02 11.75 4.46
CA LEU A 296 -8.64 11.22 4.40
C LEU A 296 -8.06 11.32 2.99
N SER A 297 -8.87 11.10 1.95
CA SER A 297 -8.45 11.25 0.55
C SER A 297 -8.35 12.72 0.10
N GLY A 298 -9.23 13.57 0.62
CA GLY A 298 -9.33 14.98 0.23
C GLY A 298 -8.36 15.92 0.95
N GLY A 299 -7.63 15.43 1.97
CA GLY A 299 -6.68 16.22 2.76
C GLY A 299 -7.29 17.06 3.89
N ASP A 300 -8.59 16.92 4.14
CA ASP A 300 -9.37 17.73 5.10
C ASP A 300 -9.83 16.94 6.33
N PHE A 301 -9.15 15.82 6.65
CA PHE A 301 -9.44 15.03 7.85
C PHE A 301 -9.18 15.81 9.14
N SER A 302 -10.18 15.85 10.01
CA SER A 302 -10.13 16.42 11.35
C SER A 302 -10.10 15.31 12.41
N PRO A 303 -9.03 15.22 13.23
CA PRO A 303 -8.93 14.24 14.32
C PRO A 303 -10.02 14.32 15.40
N GLU A 304 -10.79 15.41 15.42
CA GLU A 304 -11.83 15.66 16.41
C GLU A 304 -13.22 15.23 15.94
N SER A 305 -13.50 15.28 14.63
CA SER A 305 -14.86 15.15 14.11
C SER A 305 -15.00 14.25 12.90
N SER A 306 -13.92 13.89 12.21
CA SER A 306 -14.00 13.06 10.99
C SER A 306 -14.19 11.58 11.31
N ASP A 307 -14.93 10.94 10.42
CA ASP A 307 -15.05 9.50 10.18
C ASP A 307 -13.85 8.98 9.38
N ILE A 308 -13.73 7.65 9.33
CA ILE A 308 -12.77 6.92 8.49
C ILE A 308 -13.57 6.18 7.42
N ASP A 309 -13.68 6.84 6.27
CA ASP A 309 -14.30 6.30 5.06
C ASP A 309 -13.43 5.20 4.42
N PHE A 310 -13.96 3.98 4.31
CA PHE A 310 -13.30 2.87 3.63
C PHE A 310 -14.20 2.13 2.64
N LEU A 311 -13.59 1.57 1.60
CA LEU A 311 -14.25 0.70 0.62
C LEU A 311 -13.46 -0.59 0.50
N VAL A 312 -14.13 -1.73 0.62
CA VAL A 312 -13.57 -3.04 0.25
C VAL A 312 -14.24 -3.51 -1.03
N ILE A 313 -13.43 -3.81 -2.05
CA ILE A 313 -13.91 -4.37 -3.31
C ILE A 313 -13.75 -5.89 -3.27
N THR A 314 -14.82 -6.61 -3.58
CA THR A 314 -14.85 -8.08 -3.62
C THR A 314 -14.99 -8.58 -5.05
N THR A 315 -14.59 -9.83 -5.31
CA THR A 315 -14.80 -10.46 -6.62
C THR A 315 -16.27 -10.47 -7.01
N ASN A 316 -17.11 -11.00 -6.12
CA ASN A 316 -18.55 -11.21 -6.32
C ASN A 316 -19.34 -10.78 -5.07
N THR A 317 -20.66 -10.84 -5.15
CA THR A 317 -21.56 -10.74 -3.98
C THR A 317 -21.17 -11.77 -2.91
N LEU A 318 -21.19 -11.34 -1.65
CA LEU A 318 -20.81 -12.17 -0.51
C LEU A 318 -21.95 -13.08 -0.07
N SER A 319 -21.60 -14.25 0.46
CA SER A 319 -22.56 -15.18 1.06
C SER A 319 -23.00 -14.70 2.45
N ASP A 320 -24.20 -15.09 2.91
CA ASP A 320 -24.68 -14.76 4.25
C ASP A 320 -23.70 -15.19 5.36
N LYS A 321 -23.01 -16.32 5.16
CA LYS A 321 -21.96 -16.78 6.07
C LYS A 321 -20.82 -15.78 6.16
N THR A 322 -20.27 -15.36 5.02
CA THR A 322 -19.17 -14.37 4.95
C THR A 322 -19.60 -13.02 5.52
N ILE A 323 -20.84 -12.60 5.24
CA ILE A 323 -21.42 -11.37 5.81
C ILE A 323 -21.47 -11.47 7.35
N SER A 324 -21.89 -12.62 7.90
CA SER A 324 -21.92 -12.85 9.35
C SER A 324 -20.52 -12.83 9.98
N GLU A 325 -19.51 -13.37 9.28
CA GLU A 325 -18.10 -13.34 9.72
C GLU A 325 -17.57 -11.90 9.73
N LEU A 326 -17.88 -11.09 8.71
CA LEU A 326 -17.52 -9.67 8.66
C LEU A 326 -18.22 -8.88 9.78
N GLU A 327 -19.50 -9.14 10.04
CA GLU A 327 -20.23 -8.50 11.14
C GLU A 327 -19.58 -8.82 12.50
N ALA A 328 -19.23 -10.09 12.73
CA ALA A 328 -18.56 -10.51 13.95
C ALA A 328 -17.19 -9.82 14.12
N MET A 329 -16.43 -9.69 13.03
CA MET A 329 -15.15 -8.99 13.00
C MET A 329 -15.30 -7.50 13.35
N HIS A 330 -16.29 -6.79 12.77
CA HIS A 330 -16.55 -5.39 13.11
C HIS A 330 -16.95 -5.21 14.58
N LYS A 331 -17.78 -6.12 15.13
CA LYS A 331 -18.10 -6.14 16.56
C LYS A 331 -16.86 -6.29 17.45
N GLN A 332 -15.87 -7.09 17.03
CA GLN A 332 -14.59 -7.22 17.74
C GLN A 332 -13.76 -5.94 17.64
N ILE A 333 -13.71 -5.30 16.47
CA ILE A 333 -13.04 -4.00 16.30
C ILE A 333 -13.65 -2.96 17.24
N TRP A 334 -14.97 -2.85 17.33
CA TRP A 334 -15.63 -1.92 18.26
C TRP A 334 -15.34 -2.22 19.73
N ALA A 335 -15.21 -3.50 20.09
CA ALA A 335 -14.85 -3.93 21.44
C ALA A 335 -13.37 -3.73 21.80
N SER A 336 -12.50 -3.37 20.85
CA SER A 336 -11.05 -3.24 21.06
C SER A 336 -10.65 -2.07 21.97
N GLY A 337 -11.53 -1.07 22.15
CA GLY A 337 -11.21 0.18 22.84
C GLY A 337 -10.34 1.15 22.04
N MET A 338 -10.04 0.85 20.77
CA MET A 338 -9.33 1.78 19.89
C MET A 338 -10.17 3.04 19.63
N LYS A 339 -9.52 4.20 19.70
CA LYS A 339 -10.15 5.54 19.53
C LYS A 339 -11.08 5.62 18.30
N TRP A 340 -10.65 4.99 17.21
CA TRP A 340 -11.29 5.14 15.90
C TRP A 340 -12.28 4.03 15.55
N ALA A 341 -12.49 3.05 16.43
CA ALA A 341 -13.26 1.86 16.10
C ALA A 341 -14.69 2.14 15.67
N SER A 342 -15.40 2.98 16.41
CA SER A 342 -16.78 3.37 16.10
C SER A 342 -16.87 4.43 14.98
N LYS A 343 -15.74 4.92 14.47
CA LYS A 343 -15.66 5.95 13.42
C LYS A 343 -15.41 5.38 12.03
N LEU A 344 -15.32 4.05 11.90
CA LEU A 344 -15.27 3.39 10.61
C LEU A 344 -16.62 3.53 9.90
N GLU A 345 -16.60 4.01 8.67
CA GLU A 345 -17.76 4.09 7.78
C GLU A 345 -17.37 3.54 6.41
N GLY A 346 -18.13 2.60 5.86
CA GLY A 346 -17.69 1.94 4.64
C GLY A 346 -18.57 0.80 4.16
N SER A 347 -18.16 0.15 3.07
CA SER A 347 -18.95 -0.93 2.46
C SER A 347 -18.08 -1.98 1.76
N TYR A 348 -18.64 -3.18 1.64
CA TYR A 348 -18.07 -4.32 0.90
C TYR A 348 -18.82 -4.49 -0.41
N VAL A 349 -18.23 -4.03 -1.51
CA VAL A 349 -18.91 -3.87 -2.81
C VAL A 349 -18.32 -4.81 -3.87
N PRO A 350 -19.15 -5.60 -4.56
CA PRO A 350 -18.69 -6.44 -5.67
C PRO A 350 -18.09 -5.63 -6.82
N LYS A 351 -17.08 -6.20 -7.49
CA LYS A 351 -16.36 -5.58 -8.62
C LYS A 351 -17.29 -5.06 -9.71
N GLU A 352 -18.34 -5.80 -10.04
CA GLU A 352 -19.30 -5.38 -11.07
C GLU A 352 -20.12 -4.16 -10.65
N LEU A 353 -20.53 -4.09 -9.38
CA LEU A 353 -21.34 -2.99 -8.85
C LEU A 353 -20.52 -1.71 -8.60
N ILE A 354 -19.24 -1.84 -8.24
CA ILE A 354 -18.36 -0.66 -8.12
C ILE A 354 -17.91 -0.14 -9.49
N ARG A 355 -17.83 -1.01 -10.51
CA ARG A 355 -17.45 -0.62 -11.88
C ARG A 355 -18.41 0.40 -12.46
N ARG A 356 -19.72 0.14 -12.36
CA ARG A 356 -20.81 1.05 -12.76
C ARG A 356 -21.89 1.05 -11.70
N HIS A 357 -22.38 2.24 -11.35
CA HIS A 357 -23.51 2.35 -10.43
C HIS A 357 -24.74 1.71 -11.06
N ASP A 358 -25.41 0.87 -10.28
CA ASP A 358 -26.69 0.25 -10.61
C ASP A 358 -27.64 0.48 -9.42
N PRO A 359 -28.70 1.30 -9.59
CA PRO A 359 -29.67 1.56 -8.52
C PRO A 359 -30.47 0.31 -8.12
N ASP A 360 -30.55 -0.68 -9.00
CA ASP A 360 -31.18 -1.98 -8.74
C ASP A 360 -30.16 -3.04 -8.29
N GLY A 361 -28.93 -2.62 -8.02
CA GLY A 361 -27.84 -3.46 -7.55
C GLY A 361 -28.16 -4.21 -6.26
N THR A 362 -27.49 -5.35 -6.07
CA THR A 362 -27.65 -6.17 -4.87
C THR A 362 -27.21 -5.38 -3.64
N PRO A 363 -27.96 -5.42 -2.52
CA PRO A 363 -27.54 -4.80 -1.27
C PRO A 363 -26.15 -5.26 -0.82
N CYS A 364 -25.38 -4.33 -0.26
CA CYS A 364 -24.00 -4.56 0.17
C CYS A 364 -23.88 -4.42 1.70
N PRO A 365 -23.02 -5.23 2.34
CA PRO A 365 -22.62 -5.01 3.72
C PRO A 365 -22.05 -3.60 3.89
N THR A 366 -22.55 -2.91 4.88
CA THR A 366 -22.28 -1.49 5.16
C THR A 366 -22.02 -1.33 6.64
N VAL A 367 -21.05 -0.47 6.93
CA VAL A 367 -20.67 -0.08 8.28
C VAL A 367 -20.89 1.41 8.40
N ASN A 368 -21.59 1.84 9.44
CA ASN A 368 -21.76 3.24 9.76
C ASN A 368 -21.92 3.42 11.27
N GLU A 369 -21.13 4.33 11.86
CA GLU A 369 -21.21 4.74 13.28
C GLU A 369 -21.34 3.57 14.28
N GLY A 370 -20.55 2.51 14.12
CA GLY A 370 -20.61 1.35 15.02
C GLY A 370 -21.79 0.39 14.78
N ALA A 371 -22.48 0.54 13.65
CA ALA A 371 -23.50 -0.39 13.17
C ALA A 371 -23.03 -1.11 11.91
N PHE A 372 -23.45 -2.37 11.76
CA PHE A 372 -23.23 -3.18 10.58
C PHE A 372 -24.60 -3.64 10.06
N PHE A 373 -24.86 -3.39 8.78
CA PHE A 373 -26.13 -3.72 8.15
C PHE A 373 -25.93 -3.96 6.65
N VAL A 374 -26.96 -4.43 5.96
CA VAL A 374 -26.92 -4.68 4.52
C VAL A 374 -27.90 -3.73 3.85
N ASP A 375 -27.43 -2.94 2.88
CA ASP A 375 -28.22 -1.86 2.29
C ASP A 375 -27.90 -1.63 0.80
N LYS A 376 -28.88 -1.09 0.06
CA LYS A 376 -28.75 -0.74 -1.35
C LYS A 376 -27.87 0.48 -1.54
N ARG A 377 -27.32 0.66 -2.73
CA ARG A 377 -26.37 1.75 -3.04
C ARG A 377 -27.10 2.85 -3.81
N GLY A 378 -27.46 3.91 -3.08
CA GLY A 378 -28.20 5.06 -3.61
C GLY A 378 -27.38 5.94 -4.54
N SER A 379 -27.95 7.09 -4.89
CA SER A 379 -27.34 8.08 -5.78
C SER A 379 -26.00 8.63 -5.24
N ASP A 380 -25.80 8.59 -3.93
CA ASP A 380 -24.55 8.98 -3.24
C ASP A 380 -23.33 8.16 -3.69
N TRP A 381 -23.54 6.88 -4.04
CA TRP A 381 -22.45 6.01 -4.48
C TRP A 381 -21.84 6.41 -5.83
N ILE A 382 -22.55 7.18 -6.66
CA ILE A 382 -21.96 7.77 -7.87
C ILE A 382 -20.84 8.75 -7.50
N ILE A 383 -21.07 9.58 -6.47
CA ILE A 383 -20.11 10.54 -5.94
C ILE A 383 -18.95 9.80 -5.27
N GLN A 384 -19.25 8.82 -4.41
CA GLN A 384 -18.20 8.05 -3.72
C GLN A 384 -17.31 7.29 -4.71
N ARG A 385 -17.89 6.68 -5.75
CA ARG A 385 -17.14 6.05 -6.85
C ARG A 385 -16.18 7.03 -7.53
N HIS A 386 -16.63 8.25 -7.83
CA HIS A 386 -15.76 9.26 -8.40
C HIS A 386 -14.60 9.63 -7.46
N ILE A 387 -14.88 9.85 -6.17
CA ILE A 387 -13.84 10.21 -5.18
C ILE A 387 -12.82 9.07 -5.04
N VAL A 388 -13.27 7.82 -4.88
CA VAL A 388 -12.37 6.66 -4.81
C VAL A 388 -11.52 6.57 -6.08
N ARG A 389 -12.11 6.78 -7.25
CA ARG A 389 -11.41 6.71 -8.54
C ARG A 389 -10.32 7.78 -8.69
N GLU A 390 -10.62 9.03 -8.36
CA GLU A 390 -9.71 10.15 -8.64
C GLU A 390 -8.75 10.47 -7.49
N HIS A 391 -9.18 10.20 -6.25
CA HIS A 391 -8.51 10.65 -5.05
C HIS A 391 -8.31 9.54 -4.01
N GLY A 392 -8.86 8.35 -4.23
CA GLY A 392 -8.81 7.26 -3.25
C GLY A 392 -7.40 6.88 -2.84
N VAL A 393 -7.20 6.65 -1.55
CA VAL A 393 -5.93 6.12 -1.02
C VAL A 393 -5.99 4.61 -1.08
N VAL A 394 -5.03 3.99 -1.78
CA VAL A 394 -4.93 2.53 -1.87
C VAL A 394 -4.30 1.97 -0.60
N LEU A 395 -5.02 1.11 0.13
CA LEU A 395 -4.46 0.33 1.24
C LEU A 395 -3.94 -1.01 0.73
N ALA A 396 -4.69 -1.63 -0.19
CA ALA A 396 -4.31 -2.85 -0.88
C ALA A 396 -5.14 -3.00 -2.17
N GLY A 397 -4.62 -3.73 -3.13
CA GLY A 397 -5.28 -3.98 -4.41
C GLY A 397 -4.83 -3.03 -5.53
N PRO A 398 -5.40 -3.17 -6.74
CA PRO A 398 -4.98 -2.42 -7.91
C PRO A 398 -5.44 -0.96 -7.84
N ASP A 399 -4.89 -0.11 -8.72
CA ASP A 399 -5.33 1.27 -8.92
C ASP A 399 -6.86 1.33 -9.15
N PRO A 400 -7.62 2.12 -8.36
CA PRO A 400 -9.07 2.30 -8.53
C PRO A 400 -9.52 2.61 -9.95
N LYS A 401 -8.70 3.29 -10.76
CA LYS A 401 -8.99 3.63 -12.15
C LYS A 401 -9.12 2.42 -13.06
N THR A 402 -8.56 1.28 -12.65
CA THR A 402 -8.70 -0.02 -13.34
C THR A 402 -9.98 -0.76 -12.98
N LEU A 403 -10.62 -0.38 -11.85
CA LEU A 403 -11.82 -1.03 -11.32
C LEU A 403 -13.09 -0.21 -11.58
N ILE A 404 -12.99 1.12 -11.61
CA ILE A 404 -14.12 2.05 -11.69
C ILE A 404 -14.10 2.78 -13.04
N ASP A 405 -15.18 2.63 -13.82
CA ASP A 405 -15.35 3.37 -15.07
C ASP A 405 -15.42 4.89 -14.78
N PRO A 406 -14.91 5.75 -15.69
CA PRO A 406 -14.99 7.20 -15.53
C PRO A 406 -16.41 7.68 -15.19
N VAL A 407 -16.52 8.55 -14.19
CA VAL A 407 -17.78 9.20 -13.80
C VAL A 407 -17.79 10.61 -14.39
N THR A 408 -18.79 10.91 -15.20
CA THR A 408 -18.87 12.19 -15.92
C THR A 408 -19.40 13.30 -15.04
N ALA A 409 -19.17 14.56 -15.46
CA ALA A 409 -19.75 15.72 -14.79
C ALA A 409 -21.29 15.66 -14.72
N ASP A 410 -21.95 15.09 -15.73
CA ASP A 410 -23.40 14.95 -15.76
C ASP A 410 -23.88 13.84 -14.82
N ASP A 411 -23.12 12.74 -14.67
CA ASP A 411 -23.40 11.72 -13.65
C ASP A 411 -23.31 12.33 -12.23
N ILE A 412 -22.29 13.15 -11.98
CA ILE A 412 -22.12 13.82 -10.68
C ILE A 412 -23.28 14.80 -10.41
N ARG A 413 -23.70 15.59 -11.41
CA ARG A 413 -24.87 16.47 -11.27
C ARG A 413 -26.14 15.68 -11.02
N GLY A 414 -26.35 14.60 -11.79
CA GLY A 414 -27.50 13.70 -11.63
C GLY A 414 -27.56 13.09 -10.23
N ALA A 415 -26.42 12.62 -9.72
CA ALA A 415 -26.29 12.09 -8.37
C ALA A 415 -26.68 13.10 -7.29
N VAL A 416 -26.16 14.34 -7.39
CA VAL A 416 -26.52 15.42 -6.46
C VAL A 416 -28.00 15.75 -6.52
N LEU A 417 -28.60 15.80 -7.71
CA LEU A 417 -30.05 16.01 -7.86
C LEU A 417 -30.86 14.85 -7.25
N GLY A 418 -30.39 13.61 -7.40
CA GLY A 418 -30.97 12.42 -6.76
C GLY A 418 -30.98 12.56 -5.24
N ILE A 419 -29.82 12.80 -4.62
CA ILE A 419 -29.67 12.97 -3.17
C ILE A 419 -30.56 14.10 -2.64
N LEU A 420 -30.63 15.23 -3.36
CA LEU A 420 -31.50 16.33 -2.98
C LEU A 420 -32.98 15.92 -2.96
N ARG A 421 -33.45 15.16 -3.97
CA ARG A 421 -34.84 14.70 -4.06
C ARG A 421 -35.16 13.60 -3.05
N GLU A 422 -34.22 12.71 -2.80
CA GLU A 422 -34.36 11.54 -1.91
C GLU A 422 -34.34 11.95 -0.43
N TRP A 423 -33.50 12.92 -0.05
CA TRP A 423 -33.23 13.23 1.36
C TRP A 423 -33.56 14.68 1.75
N TRP A 424 -33.02 15.66 1.03
CA TRP A 424 -33.05 17.05 1.48
C TRP A 424 -34.37 17.78 1.22
N PHE A 425 -35.00 17.55 0.07
CA PHE A 425 -36.27 18.19 -0.28
C PHE A 425 -37.47 17.67 0.53
N PRO A 426 -37.56 16.38 0.87
CA PRO A 426 -38.56 15.89 1.82
C PRO A 426 -38.53 16.64 3.16
N MET A 427 -37.35 17.04 3.65
CA MET A 427 -37.21 17.81 4.89
C MET A 427 -37.84 19.21 4.84
N LEU A 428 -38.14 19.75 3.66
CA LEU A 428 -38.87 21.01 3.53
C LEU A 428 -40.37 20.85 3.84
N ALA A 429 -40.92 19.65 3.65
CA ALA A 429 -42.30 19.34 4.00
C ALA A 429 -42.42 18.90 5.46
N ASP A 430 -41.44 18.14 5.95
CA ASP A 430 -41.32 17.73 7.36
C ASP A 430 -39.92 18.03 7.91
N PRO A 431 -39.73 19.19 8.59
CA PRO A 431 -38.43 19.59 9.12
C PRO A 431 -38.12 18.99 10.50
N SER A 432 -38.89 18.00 10.98
CA SER A 432 -38.68 17.36 12.29
C SER A 432 -37.24 16.90 12.50
N TRP A 433 -36.65 16.23 11.50
CA TRP A 433 -35.26 15.78 11.56
C TRP A 433 -34.26 16.92 11.81
N LEU A 434 -34.35 18.01 11.04
CA LEU A 434 -33.48 19.18 11.23
C LEU A 434 -33.69 19.80 12.60
N ARG A 435 -34.94 19.89 13.06
CA ARG A 435 -35.27 20.44 14.38
C ARG A 435 -34.67 19.63 15.52
N ASP A 436 -34.76 18.31 15.42
CA ASP A 436 -34.39 17.40 16.52
C ASP A 436 -32.87 17.20 16.65
N HIS A 437 -32.08 17.50 15.61
CA HIS A 437 -30.62 17.34 15.59
C HIS A 437 -29.83 18.64 15.83
N GLY A 438 -30.51 19.77 16.05
CA GLY A 438 -29.91 21.02 16.51
C GLY A 438 -28.94 21.72 15.53
N SER A 439 -28.25 22.74 16.04
CA SER A 439 -27.44 23.69 15.26
C SER A 439 -26.25 23.04 14.53
N GLU A 440 -25.72 21.92 15.03
CA GLU A 440 -24.65 21.17 14.37
C GLU A 440 -25.13 20.53 13.07
N TYR A 441 -26.33 19.93 13.08
CA TYR A 441 -26.92 19.38 11.87
C TYR A 441 -27.41 20.47 10.91
N HIS A 442 -27.85 21.63 11.43
CA HIS A 442 -28.14 22.80 10.59
C HIS A 442 -26.88 23.29 9.86
N ALA A 443 -25.73 23.33 10.57
CA ALA A 443 -24.46 23.67 9.96
C ALA A 443 -24.06 22.67 8.88
N PHE A 444 -24.22 21.38 9.15
CA PHE A 444 -24.00 20.31 8.17
C PHE A 444 -24.87 20.48 6.93
N ALA A 445 -26.16 20.81 7.09
CA ALA A 445 -27.08 21.08 5.99
C ALA A 445 -26.60 22.25 5.13
N VAL A 446 -26.25 23.39 5.74
CA VAL A 446 -25.76 24.59 5.03
C VAL A 446 -24.47 24.29 4.26
N ILE A 447 -23.49 23.65 4.90
CA ILE A 447 -22.21 23.29 4.27
C ILE A 447 -22.45 22.30 3.11
N THR A 448 -23.37 21.37 3.26
CA THR A 448 -23.77 20.45 2.20
C THR A 448 -24.37 21.19 1.01
N MET A 449 -25.28 22.15 1.25
CA MET A 449 -25.87 22.98 0.19
C MET A 449 -24.80 23.80 -0.56
N CYS A 450 -23.77 24.32 0.12
CA CYS A 450 -22.63 24.97 -0.54
C CYS A 450 -21.92 24.05 -1.53
N ARG A 451 -21.65 22.79 -1.15
CA ARG A 451 -21.03 21.79 -2.03
C ARG A 451 -21.94 21.44 -3.21
N VAL A 452 -23.23 21.31 -2.94
CA VAL A 452 -24.26 21.02 -3.96
C VAL A 452 -24.31 22.12 -5.01
N LEU A 453 -24.40 23.39 -4.60
CA LEU A 453 -24.47 24.53 -5.51
C LEU A 453 -23.24 24.60 -6.42
N HIS A 454 -22.03 24.41 -5.86
CA HIS A 454 -20.81 24.33 -6.68
C HIS A 454 -20.86 23.17 -7.67
N THR A 455 -21.30 22.00 -7.20
CA THR A 455 -21.34 20.78 -8.02
C THR A 455 -22.33 20.92 -9.18
N LEU A 456 -23.48 21.56 -8.97
CA LEU A 456 -24.42 21.84 -10.04
C LEU A 456 -23.79 22.76 -11.11
N GLU A 457 -23.13 23.85 -10.69
CA GLU A 457 -22.51 24.81 -11.61
C GLU A 457 -21.34 24.19 -12.40
N HIS A 458 -20.41 23.52 -11.70
CA HIS A 458 -19.14 23.11 -12.29
C HIS A 458 -19.03 21.62 -12.66
N GLY A 459 -19.95 20.78 -12.17
CA GLY A 459 -19.90 19.33 -12.37
C GLY A 459 -18.74 18.65 -11.64
N THR A 460 -18.20 19.27 -10.59
CA THR A 460 -17.07 18.77 -9.81
C THR A 460 -17.33 18.88 -8.31
N ILE A 461 -16.74 17.96 -7.54
CA ILE A 461 -16.93 17.86 -6.09
C ILE A 461 -15.81 18.62 -5.38
N LEU A 462 -16.19 19.59 -4.54
CA LEU A 462 -15.27 20.25 -3.63
C LEU A 462 -15.34 19.64 -2.23
N SER A 463 -14.23 19.81 -1.51
CA SER A 463 -14.19 19.60 -0.07
C SER A 463 -14.99 20.68 0.67
N LYS A 464 -15.35 20.40 1.94
CA LYS A 464 -16.18 21.32 2.75
C LYS A 464 -15.57 22.74 2.82
N PRO A 465 -14.28 22.95 3.16
CA PRO A 465 -13.69 24.28 3.24
C PRO A 465 -13.69 25.04 1.90
N LYS A 466 -13.36 24.36 0.80
CA LYS A 466 -13.33 24.97 -0.54
C LYS A 466 -14.72 25.39 -1.01
N ALA A 467 -15.74 24.55 -0.74
CA ALA A 467 -17.12 24.88 -1.08
C ALA A 467 -17.66 26.05 -0.26
N ILE A 468 -17.32 26.13 1.03
CA ILE A 468 -17.64 27.27 1.91
C ILE A 468 -17.04 28.55 1.35
N GLN A 469 -15.75 28.54 1.01
CA GLN A 469 -15.06 29.71 0.46
C GLN A 469 -15.71 30.17 -0.86
N TRP A 470 -15.92 29.24 -1.79
CA TRP A 470 -16.57 29.53 -3.06
C TRP A 470 -17.97 30.13 -2.86
N ALA A 471 -18.79 29.54 -1.98
CA ALA A 471 -20.15 30.01 -1.74
C ALA A 471 -20.19 31.41 -1.09
N ARG A 472 -19.24 31.71 -0.19
CA ARG A 472 -19.07 33.05 0.42
C ARG A 472 -18.80 34.13 -0.62
N GLU A 473 -17.94 33.83 -1.59
CA GLU A 473 -17.56 34.75 -2.66
C GLU A 473 -18.71 34.93 -3.67
N LYS A 474 -19.46 33.86 -3.95
CA LYS A 474 -20.51 33.83 -4.98
C LYS A 474 -21.87 34.38 -4.54
N LEU A 475 -22.36 34.01 -3.35
CA LEU A 475 -23.79 34.13 -3.01
C LEU A 475 -24.19 35.45 -2.34
N GLY A 476 -23.23 36.26 -1.86
CA GLY A 476 -23.51 37.55 -1.21
C GLY A 476 -24.39 37.42 0.05
N ASN A 477 -24.94 38.55 0.52
CA ASN A 477 -25.91 38.54 1.63
C ASN A 477 -27.33 38.20 1.11
N PRO A 478 -28.15 37.44 1.88
CA PRO A 478 -27.94 37.03 3.27
C PRO A 478 -27.11 35.75 3.45
N TRP A 479 -26.84 34.99 2.38
CA TRP A 479 -26.25 33.65 2.46
C TRP A 479 -24.84 33.62 3.04
N ARG A 480 -24.02 34.63 2.75
CA ARG A 480 -22.67 34.76 3.34
C ARG A 480 -22.72 34.77 4.87
N GLN A 481 -23.67 35.50 5.47
CA GLN A 481 -23.83 35.56 6.92
C GLN A 481 -24.29 34.22 7.50
N LEU A 482 -25.21 33.52 6.82
CA LEU A 482 -25.64 32.18 7.22
C LEU A 482 -24.48 31.17 7.16
N ILE A 483 -23.66 31.23 6.11
CA ILE A 483 -22.48 30.37 5.98
C ILE A 483 -21.48 30.65 7.11
N ASP A 484 -21.26 31.90 7.47
CA ASP A 484 -20.40 32.27 8.60
C ASP A 484 -20.96 31.74 9.94
N LYS A 485 -22.28 31.83 10.14
CA LYS A 485 -22.98 31.25 11.30
C LYS A 485 -22.84 29.72 11.35
N ALA A 486 -23.01 29.05 10.21
CA ALA A 486 -22.86 27.60 10.09
C ALA A 486 -21.43 27.13 10.38
N VAL A 487 -20.40 27.86 9.91
CA VAL A 487 -18.99 27.53 10.21
C VAL A 487 -18.72 27.61 11.71
N ALA A 488 -19.17 28.69 12.37
CA ALA A 488 -19.00 28.83 13.82
C ALA A 488 -19.74 27.73 14.61
N ALA A 489 -20.95 27.36 14.17
CA ALA A 489 -21.70 26.27 14.79
C ALA A 489 -21.03 24.89 14.62
N ALA A 490 -20.45 24.61 13.45
CA ALA A 490 -19.70 23.37 13.19
C ALA A 490 -18.41 23.24 14.02
N GLN A 491 -17.89 24.35 14.55
CA GLN A 491 -16.72 24.40 15.43
C GLN A 491 -17.11 24.38 16.93
N HIS A 492 -18.40 24.17 17.23
CA HIS A 492 -18.99 24.30 18.57
C HIS A 492 -18.80 25.69 19.21
N GLU A 493 -18.49 26.72 18.41
CA GLU A 493 -18.30 28.10 18.87
C GLU A 493 -19.62 28.88 19.00
N ASN A 494 -20.67 28.42 18.31
CA ASN A 494 -22.01 28.99 18.39
C ASN A 494 -23.09 27.91 18.55
N LYS A 495 -24.03 28.12 19.48
CA LYS A 495 -25.19 27.24 19.75
C LYS A 495 -26.53 27.90 19.40
N ASP A 496 -26.51 29.06 18.76
CA ASP A 496 -27.72 29.71 18.28
C ASP A 496 -28.44 28.79 17.30
N ASP A 497 -29.75 28.63 17.49
CA ASP A 497 -30.62 27.96 16.53
C ASP A 497 -30.73 28.82 15.25
N PHE A 498 -30.65 28.17 14.09
CA PHE A 498 -30.85 28.78 12.77
C PHE A 498 -31.59 27.86 11.81
N LEU A 499 -32.52 27.07 12.36
CA LEU A 499 -33.33 26.14 11.59
C LEU A 499 -34.03 26.81 10.39
N GLU A 500 -34.67 27.96 10.60
CA GLU A 500 -35.43 28.64 9.53
C GLU A 500 -34.49 29.17 8.44
N GLU A 501 -33.35 29.78 8.81
CA GLU A 501 -32.35 30.21 7.82
C GLU A 501 -31.76 29.02 7.04
N ALA A 502 -31.53 27.88 7.69
CA ALA A 502 -31.09 26.65 7.04
C ALA A 502 -32.14 26.10 6.06
N LEU A 503 -33.42 26.08 6.46
CA LEU A 503 -34.54 25.69 5.59
C LEU A 503 -34.66 26.63 4.38
N ASP A 504 -34.51 27.94 4.58
CA ASP A 504 -34.49 28.92 3.50
C ASP A 504 -33.34 28.67 2.52
N PHE A 505 -32.18 28.25 3.00
CA PHE A 505 -31.05 27.91 2.13
C PHE A 505 -31.27 26.61 1.34
N ILE A 506 -31.94 25.62 1.93
CA ILE A 506 -32.37 24.40 1.21
C ILE A 506 -33.42 24.78 0.14
N ARG A 507 -34.38 25.66 0.45
CA ARG A 507 -35.37 26.18 -0.53
C ARG A 507 -34.67 26.93 -1.66
N PHE A 508 -33.70 27.79 -1.34
CA PHE A 508 -32.90 28.50 -2.34
C PHE A 508 -32.15 27.52 -3.26
N THR A 509 -31.55 26.48 -2.69
CA THR A 509 -30.84 25.44 -3.45
C THR A 509 -31.79 24.70 -4.39
N ARG A 510 -33.00 24.36 -3.93
CA ARG A 510 -34.06 23.77 -4.78
C ARG A 510 -34.46 24.67 -5.95
N GLU A 511 -34.49 25.99 -5.78
CA GLU A 511 -34.76 26.89 -6.90
C GLU A 511 -33.60 26.92 -7.91
N GLN A 512 -32.36 26.76 -7.46
CA GLN A 512 -31.21 26.68 -8.36
C GLN A 512 -31.19 25.38 -9.19
N THR A 513 -31.73 24.26 -8.69
CA THR A 513 -31.75 22.99 -9.45
C THR A 513 -32.58 23.08 -10.73
N LYS A 514 -33.63 23.90 -10.76
CA LYS A 514 -34.51 24.07 -11.92
C LYS A 514 -33.75 24.50 -13.19
N LYS A 515 -32.63 25.21 -13.04
CA LYS A 515 -31.76 25.64 -14.15
C LYS A 515 -31.07 24.47 -14.85
N PHE A 516 -30.94 23.34 -14.18
CA PHE A 516 -30.23 22.15 -14.67
C PHE A 516 -31.19 21.03 -15.09
N GLU A 517 -32.42 21.04 -14.59
CA GLU A 517 -33.50 20.13 -14.99
C GLU A 517 -34.10 20.48 -16.36
N MET A 518 -34.10 21.77 -16.76
CA MET A 518 -34.58 22.18 -18.08
C MET A 518 -33.62 21.81 -19.22
N THR A 519 -32.33 21.66 -18.94
CA THR A 519 -31.29 21.36 -19.95
C THR A 519 -31.22 19.88 -20.33
N THR A 520 -31.84 18.99 -19.54
CA THR A 520 -31.85 17.54 -19.76
C THR A 520 -33.05 17.05 -20.58
N CYS A 521 -34.04 17.91 -20.86
CA CYS A 521 -35.22 17.58 -21.66
C CYS A 521 -35.06 17.87 -23.18
N GLU A 522 -33.94 18.47 -23.60
CA GLU A 522 -33.63 18.81 -25.01
C GLU A 522 -32.50 17.96 -25.63
N LYS A 523 -32.13 16.84 -25.00
CA LYS A 523 -31.28 15.79 -25.59
C LYS A 523 -31.96 14.45 -25.44
#